data_AF-A0A0U2UHR0-F1
#
_entry.id   AF-A0A0U2UHR0-F1
#
_cell.length_a   1.000
_cell.length_b   1.000
_cell.length_c   1.000
_cell.angle_alpha   90.00
_cell.angle_beta   90.00
_cell.angle_gamma   90.00
#
_symmetry.space_group_name_H-M   'P 1'
#
loop_
_entity.id
_entity.type
_entity.pdbx_description
1 polymer ?
#
loop_
_entity_poly.entity_id
_entity_poly.type
_entity_poly.pdbx_seq_one_letter_code
_entity_poly.pdbx_strand_id
1 'polypeptide(L)'
;MKLYGRSWTRRELEARVGRMEQIGGVRKRIYTEGPEAGVEVIEVRTGAGLRYEVVPSKGLDISLAEVYGNAISWQSQNGDAHPAYYEAEGTNWLRSASGGLLMTCGLMQVGSPNEDMGERLGLHGRIHHTPARQVTATTEWIGDELEITVSGVVEETSGMEPGWIP
;
A
#
# COMPACT_ATOMS: atom_id res chain seq x y z
N MET A 1 22.84 -6.00 10.30
CA MET A 1 21.59 -5.41 10.81
C MET A 1 21.87 -4.55 12.04
N LYS A 2 21.36 -3.30 12.09
CA LYS A 2 21.51 -2.40 13.24
C LYS A 2 20.23 -2.37 14.08
N LEU A 3 20.33 -2.80 15.34
CA LEU A 3 19.22 -2.84 16.29
C LEU A 3 19.68 -2.40 17.68
N TYR A 4 18.88 -1.59 18.35
CA TYR A 4 19.14 -1.12 19.73
C TYR A 4 20.52 -0.44 19.90
N GLY A 5 20.91 0.37 18.92
CA GLY A 5 22.18 1.11 18.97
C GLY A 5 23.45 0.28 18.72
N ARG A 6 23.32 -0.98 18.29
CA ARG A 6 24.47 -1.82 17.90
C ARG A 6 24.24 -2.60 16.61
N SER A 7 25.35 -3.02 16.00
CA SER A 7 25.33 -3.98 14.90
C SER A 7 25.22 -5.40 15.42
N TRP A 8 24.42 -6.21 14.74
CA TRP A 8 24.25 -7.63 14.99
C TRP A 8 24.50 -8.42 13.73
N THR A 9 25.13 -9.58 13.89
CA THR A 9 25.21 -10.60 12.84
C THR A 9 23.91 -11.39 12.77
N ARG A 10 23.64 -12.00 11.61
CA ARG A 10 22.52 -12.92 11.42
C ARG A 10 22.51 -14.01 12.49
N ARG A 11 23.66 -14.67 12.69
CA ARG A 11 23.80 -15.79 13.63
C ARG A 11 23.48 -15.40 15.07
N GLU A 12 23.87 -14.20 15.50
CA GLU A 12 23.57 -13.73 16.85
C GLU A 12 22.09 -13.47 17.07
N LEU A 13 21.38 -12.99 16.05
CA LEU A 13 19.95 -12.75 16.10
C LEU A 13 19.17 -14.07 16.06
N GLU A 14 19.51 -14.98 15.15
CA GLU A 14 18.89 -16.32 15.06
C GLU A 14 19.06 -17.13 16.34
N ALA A 15 20.17 -16.95 17.07
CA ALA A 15 20.38 -17.60 18.37
C ALA A 15 19.52 -17.05 19.51
N ARG A 16 18.87 -15.89 19.33
CA ARG A 16 18.13 -15.16 20.39
C ARG A 16 16.65 -14.98 20.08
N VAL A 17 16.26 -15.08 18.82
CA VAL A 17 14.92 -14.77 18.35
C VAL A 17 14.35 -15.99 17.65
N GLY A 18 13.22 -16.49 18.16
CA GLY A 18 12.53 -17.64 17.56
C GLY A 18 11.86 -17.31 16.21
N ARG A 19 11.41 -16.06 16.03
CA ARG A 19 10.77 -15.57 14.80
C ARG A 19 11.25 -14.16 14.47
N MET A 20 11.87 -13.97 13.31
CA MET A 20 12.44 -12.68 12.93
C MET A 20 11.41 -11.54 12.94
N GLU A 21 10.14 -11.82 12.60
CA GLU A 21 9.05 -10.84 12.55
C GLU A 21 8.71 -10.23 13.93
N GLN A 22 9.30 -10.74 15.01
CA GLN A 22 9.30 -10.08 16.32
C GLN A 22 10.06 -8.75 16.26
N ILE A 23 11.22 -8.75 15.60
CA ILE A 23 12.20 -7.66 15.57
C ILE A 23 12.35 -7.02 14.19
N GLY A 24 11.84 -7.62 13.11
CA GLY A 24 11.84 -7.05 11.77
C GLY A 24 11.29 -8.02 10.71
N GLY A 25 10.72 -7.51 9.63
CA GLY A 25 10.12 -8.30 8.55
C GLY A 25 8.72 -7.81 8.18
N VAL A 26 7.96 -8.70 7.54
CA VAL A 26 6.63 -8.39 6.99
C VAL A 26 5.53 -9.26 7.60
N ARG A 27 4.31 -8.72 7.70
CA ARG A 27 3.10 -9.48 8.05
C ARG A 27 1.92 -9.06 7.19
N LYS A 28 1.29 -10.01 6.52
CA LYS A 28 0.02 -9.80 5.80
C LYS A 28 -1.16 -9.82 6.77
N ARG A 29 -2.11 -8.91 6.58
CA ARG A 29 -3.31 -8.72 7.39
C ARG A 29 -4.49 -8.37 6.48
N ILE A 30 -5.70 -8.56 6.99
CA ILE A 30 -6.94 -8.11 6.36
C ILE A 30 -7.76 -7.38 7.41
N TYR A 31 -8.25 -6.19 7.08
CA TYR A 31 -9.25 -5.49 7.89
C TYR A 31 -10.60 -6.22 7.82
N THR A 32 -11.36 -6.20 8.92
CA THR A 32 -12.51 -7.10 9.09
C THR A 32 -13.84 -6.39 9.26
N GLU A 33 -13.86 -5.07 9.40
CA GLU A 33 -15.07 -4.31 9.70
C GLU A 33 -15.11 -2.93 9.02
N GLY A 34 -16.30 -2.35 8.98
CA GLY A 34 -16.53 -1.01 8.45
C GLY A 34 -16.21 -0.88 6.95
N PRO A 35 -15.95 0.35 6.47
CA PRO A 35 -15.55 0.61 5.09
C PRO A 35 -14.22 -0.04 4.68
N GLU A 36 -13.40 -0.47 5.64
CA GLU A 36 -12.09 -1.10 5.39
C GLU A 36 -12.19 -2.63 5.28
N ALA A 37 -13.35 -3.23 5.60
CA ALA A 37 -13.53 -4.68 5.57
C ALA A 37 -13.08 -5.30 4.22
N GLY A 38 -12.21 -6.31 4.29
CA GLY A 38 -11.66 -6.99 3.13
C GLY A 38 -10.38 -6.36 2.55
N VAL A 39 -9.95 -5.20 3.03
CA VAL A 39 -8.71 -4.56 2.57
C VAL A 39 -7.50 -5.31 3.10
N GLU A 40 -6.62 -5.69 2.18
CA GLU A 40 -5.34 -6.34 2.46
C GLU A 40 -4.28 -5.29 2.80
N VAL A 41 -3.52 -5.57 3.86
CA VAL A 41 -2.41 -4.73 4.31
C VAL A 41 -1.17 -5.59 4.55
N ILE A 42 -0.02 -5.09 4.14
CA ILE A 42 1.29 -5.67 4.43
C ILE A 42 1.99 -4.71 5.39
N GLU A 43 2.01 -5.09 6.67
CA GLU A 43 2.80 -4.38 7.66
C GLU A 43 4.27 -4.70 7.46
N VAL A 44 5.09 -3.66 7.30
CA VAL A 44 6.54 -3.73 7.25
C VAL A 44 7.11 -3.15 8.53
N ARG A 45 8.02 -3.87 9.18
CA ARG A 45 8.78 -3.40 10.34
C ARG A 45 10.26 -3.59 10.06
N THR A 46 11.03 -2.50 10.04
CA THR A 46 12.48 -2.59 9.79
C THR A 46 13.26 -3.00 11.04
N GLY A 47 12.62 -2.92 12.22
CA GLY A 47 13.26 -3.15 13.51
C GLY A 47 14.07 -1.98 14.06
N ALA A 48 14.53 -1.09 13.17
CA ALA A 48 15.28 0.12 13.51
C ALA A 48 14.38 1.35 13.72
N GLY A 49 13.09 1.13 14.04
CA GLY A 49 12.13 2.19 14.38
C GLY A 49 11.13 2.54 13.29
N LEU A 50 11.42 2.26 12.02
CA LEU A 50 10.47 2.47 10.92
C LEU A 50 9.47 1.31 10.84
N ARG A 51 8.18 1.64 10.88
CA ARG A 51 7.04 0.76 10.61
C ARG A 51 6.16 1.43 9.56
N TYR A 52 5.65 0.70 8.60
CA TYR A 52 4.66 1.23 7.66
C TYR A 52 3.77 0.14 7.10
N GLU A 53 2.63 0.56 6.55
CA GLU A 53 1.61 -0.30 5.97
C GLU A 53 1.54 -0.08 4.47
N VAL A 54 1.89 -1.12 3.70
CA VAL A 54 1.66 -1.15 2.26
C VAL A 54 0.27 -1.73 2.02
N VAL A 55 -0.52 -1.13 1.15
CA VAL A 55 -1.92 -1.51 0.93
C VAL A 55 -2.12 -2.05 -0.49
N PRO A 56 -1.93 -3.38 -0.73
CA PRO A 56 -2.16 -3.99 -2.03
C PRO A 56 -3.53 -3.71 -2.64
N SER A 57 -4.59 -3.64 -1.82
CA SER A 57 -5.92 -3.31 -2.31
C SER A 57 -6.01 -1.90 -2.90
N LYS A 58 -5.09 -1.00 -2.54
CA LYS A 58 -5.07 0.41 -2.94
C LYS A 58 -3.80 0.75 -3.73
N GLY A 59 -3.46 -0.05 -4.72
CA GLY A 59 -2.35 0.24 -5.64
C GLY A 59 -0.94 0.11 -5.04
N LEU A 60 -0.76 -0.66 -3.95
CA LEU A 60 0.51 -0.75 -3.20
C LEU A 60 0.96 0.59 -2.58
N ASP A 61 0.01 1.48 -2.35
CA ASP A 61 0.26 2.73 -1.63
C ASP A 61 0.69 2.49 -0.19
N ILE A 62 1.33 3.50 0.41
CA ILE A 62 1.81 3.43 1.78
C ILE A 62 0.88 4.28 2.64
N SER A 63 0.10 3.61 3.49
CA SER A 63 -0.87 4.23 4.39
C SER A 63 -0.18 4.74 5.66
N LEU A 64 -0.48 4.18 6.84
CA LEU A 64 0.15 4.55 8.09
C LEU A 64 1.66 4.26 8.04
N ALA A 65 2.45 5.28 8.33
CA ALA A 65 3.89 5.18 8.54
C ALA A 65 4.29 5.82 9.87
N GLU A 66 5.16 5.14 10.60
CA GLU A 66 5.60 5.53 11.93
C GLU A 66 7.12 5.40 12.08
N VAL A 67 7.71 6.32 12.82
CA VAL A 67 9.11 6.25 13.26
C VAL A 67 9.15 6.28 14.79
N TYR A 68 9.66 5.20 15.38
CA TYR A 68 9.66 4.97 16.83
C TYR A 68 8.27 5.10 17.47
N GLY A 69 7.21 4.69 16.75
CA GLY A 69 5.82 4.77 17.20
C GLY A 69 5.18 6.16 17.07
N ASN A 70 5.84 7.11 16.40
CA ASN A 70 5.25 8.41 16.08
C ASN A 70 4.82 8.40 14.61
N ALA A 71 3.55 8.71 14.36
CA ALA A 71 3.03 8.82 13.01
C ALA A 71 3.73 9.94 12.22
N ILE A 72 4.12 9.64 10.99
CA ILE A 72 4.75 10.57 10.03
C ILE A 72 3.93 10.69 8.73
N SER A 73 2.77 10.05 8.67
CA SER A 73 1.81 10.08 7.57
C SER A 73 0.51 10.74 8.03
N TRP A 74 -0.21 11.42 7.13
CA TRP A 74 -1.57 11.90 7.38
C TRP A 74 -2.58 10.86 6.88
N GLN A 75 -3.58 10.50 7.68
CA GLN A 75 -4.67 9.60 7.26
C GLN A 75 -6.00 10.35 7.22
N SER A 76 -6.78 10.05 6.19
CA SER A 76 -8.16 10.54 6.05
C SER A 76 -9.08 9.89 7.09
N GLN A 77 -10.18 10.56 7.41
CA GLN A 77 -11.28 9.99 8.21
C GLN A 77 -11.94 8.77 7.54
N ASN A 78 -11.71 8.58 6.25
CA ASN A 78 -12.21 7.43 5.49
C ASN A 78 -11.45 6.13 5.82
N GLY A 79 -10.26 6.22 6.43
CA GLY A 79 -9.32 5.10 6.52
C GLY A 79 -8.91 4.58 5.15
N ASP A 80 -8.39 3.36 5.11
CA ASP A 80 -8.10 2.62 3.88
C ASP A 80 -9.38 1.99 3.32
N ALA A 81 -10.38 2.83 2.99
CA ALA A 81 -11.66 2.36 2.48
C ALA A 81 -11.51 1.41 1.29
N HIS A 82 -12.28 0.32 1.30
CA HIS A 82 -12.24 -0.73 0.29
C HIS A 82 -12.52 -0.16 -1.11
N PRO A 83 -11.76 -0.55 -2.15
CA PRO A 83 -11.95 -0.05 -3.51
C PRO A 83 -13.35 -0.22 -4.10
N ALA A 84 -14.15 -1.14 -3.57
CA ALA A 84 -15.56 -1.32 -3.96
C ALA A 84 -16.43 -0.08 -3.68
N TYR A 85 -15.98 0.84 -2.82
CA TYR A 85 -16.65 2.11 -2.55
C TYR A 85 -16.13 3.27 -3.43
N TYR A 86 -15.25 2.99 -4.39
CA TYR A 86 -14.71 4.00 -5.29
C TYR A 86 -15.78 4.58 -6.22
N GLU A 87 -15.84 5.90 -6.28
CA GLU A 87 -16.72 6.66 -7.18
C GLU A 87 -15.86 7.57 -8.07
N ALA A 88 -15.92 7.36 -9.39
CA ALA A 88 -15.10 8.08 -10.36
C ALA A 88 -15.62 9.48 -10.73
N GLU A 89 -16.90 9.78 -10.45
CA GLU A 89 -17.53 11.01 -10.91
C GLU A 89 -17.03 12.26 -10.17
N GLY A 90 -16.57 13.25 -10.91
CA GLY A 90 -16.16 14.54 -10.36
C GLY A 90 -15.16 14.38 -9.21
N THR A 91 -15.51 14.94 -8.05
CA THR A 91 -14.68 14.90 -6.84
C THR A 91 -15.06 13.76 -5.87
N ASN A 92 -15.95 12.84 -6.25
CA ASN A 92 -16.38 11.75 -5.37
C ASN A 92 -15.25 10.78 -5.00
N TRP A 93 -14.13 10.80 -5.73
CA TRP A 93 -12.87 10.14 -5.34
C TRP A 93 -12.48 10.43 -3.88
N LEU A 94 -12.76 11.64 -3.37
CA LEU A 94 -12.46 12.04 -1.98
C LEU A 94 -13.26 11.28 -0.92
N ARG A 95 -14.32 10.54 -1.29
CA ARG A 95 -15.14 9.73 -0.37
C ARG A 95 -14.44 8.44 0.07
N SER A 96 -13.46 7.97 -0.69
CA SER A 96 -12.72 6.73 -0.43
C SER A 96 -11.19 6.90 -0.43
N ALA A 97 -10.71 8.12 -0.68
CA ALA A 97 -9.30 8.48 -0.58
C ALA A 97 -8.76 8.28 0.85
N SER A 98 -7.64 7.57 1.00
CA SER A 98 -7.10 7.25 2.33
C SER A 98 -6.00 8.19 2.82
N GLY A 99 -5.31 8.89 1.91
CA GLY A 99 -4.10 9.64 2.26
C GLY A 99 -2.91 8.69 2.43
N GLY A 100 -2.13 8.88 3.49
CA GLY A 100 -0.97 8.04 3.80
C GLY A 100 0.36 8.77 3.64
N LEU A 101 1.45 8.01 3.74
CA LEU A 101 2.79 8.46 3.38
C LEU A 101 2.95 8.59 1.86
N LEU A 102 2.30 7.71 1.10
CA LEU A 102 2.28 7.70 -0.35
C LEU A 102 0.88 7.33 -0.82
N MET A 103 0.30 8.18 -1.68
CA MET A 103 -0.98 7.96 -2.33
C MET A 103 -0.83 8.24 -3.82
N THR A 104 -0.81 7.19 -4.63
CA THR A 104 -0.51 7.28 -6.06
C THR A 104 -1.72 7.83 -6.81
N CYS A 105 -1.50 8.87 -7.62
CA CYS A 105 -2.50 9.41 -8.55
C CYS A 105 -2.12 9.01 -9.97
N GLY A 106 -3.10 8.75 -10.83
CA GLY A 106 -2.85 8.24 -12.18
C GLY A 106 -3.68 7.01 -12.55
N LEU A 107 -3.27 6.26 -13.58
CA LEU A 107 -2.18 6.55 -14.53
C LEU A 107 -2.67 7.37 -15.73
N MET A 108 -3.88 7.10 -16.20
CA MET A 108 -4.46 7.78 -17.37
C MET A 108 -4.74 9.27 -17.12
N GLN A 109 -5.08 9.62 -15.89
CA GLN A 109 -5.46 10.97 -15.48
C GLN A 109 -4.88 11.30 -14.11
N VAL A 110 -4.46 12.55 -13.92
CA VAL A 110 -4.10 13.10 -12.60
C VAL A 110 -4.54 14.55 -12.48
N GLY A 111 -5.03 14.91 -11.29
CA GLY A 111 -5.46 16.27 -10.97
C GLY A 111 -6.98 16.42 -11.03
N SER A 112 -7.44 17.65 -11.26
CA SER A 112 -8.86 18.02 -11.24
C SER A 112 -9.69 17.21 -12.25
N PRO A 113 -10.96 16.91 -11.95
CA PRO A 113 -11.86 16.27 -12.90
C PRO A 113 -11.98 17.09 -14.18
N ASN A 114 -12.04 16.43 -15.32
CA ASN A 114 -12.16 17.07 -16.62
C ASN A 114 -12.88 16.16 -17.64
N GLU A 115 -13.01 16.66 -18.86
CA GLU A 115 -13.44 15.88 -20.01
C GLU A 115 -12.33 15.94 -21.05
N ASP A 116 -11.88 14.77 -21.51
CA ASP A 116 -10.86 14.63 -22.55
C ASP A 116 -11.42 13.77 -23.68
N MET A 117 -11.42 14.29 -24.91
CA MET A 117 -11.95 13.59 -26.09
C MET A 117 -13.37 12.99 -25.92
N GLY A 118 -14.21 13.60 -25.08
CA GLY A 118 -15.57 13.14 -24.77
C GLY A 118 -15.65 12.09 -23.64
N GLU A 119 -14.52 11.67 -23.06
CA GLU A 119 -14.47 10.85 -21.86
C GLU A 119 -14.44 11.74 -20.60
N ARG A 120 -15.34 11.45 -19.65
CA ARG A 120 -15.33 12.12 -18.34
C ARG A 120 -14.30 11.47 -17.42
N LEU A 121 -13.28 12.23 -17.06
CA LEU A 121 -12.18 11.77 -16.22
C LEU A 121 -12.33 12.32 -14.79
N GLY A 122 -12.30 11.41 -13.82
CA GLY A 122 -12.43 11.72 -12.40
C GLY A 122 -11.20 12.37 -11.78
N LEU A 123 -11.35 12.84 -10.54
CA LEU A 123 -10.24 13.37 -9.75
C LEU A 123 -9.13 12.32 -9.56
N HIS A 124 -7.87 12.67 -9.81
CA HIS A 124 -6.66 11.88 -9.52
C HIS A 124 -6.55 10.49 -10.18
N GLY A 125 -7.44 10.14 -11.11
CA GLY A 125 -7.45 8.82 -11.73
C GLY A 125 -7.87 7.72 -10.75
N ARG A 126 -7.65 6.46 -11.15
CA ARG A 126 -8.18 5.29 -10.44
C ARG A 126 -7.12 4.40 -9.81
N ILE A 127 -5.82 4.64 -10.03
CA ILE A 127 -4.75 3.74 -9.60
C ILE A 127 -4.73 3.49 -8.08
N HIS A 128 -5.00 4.51 -7.24
CA HIS A 128 -5.16 4.38 -5.79
C HIS A 128 -6.30 3.42 -5.38
N HIS A 129 -7.29 3.23 -6.25
CA HIS A 129 -8.43 2.35 -6.04
C HIS A 129 -8.33 1.07 -6.91
N THR A 130 -7.15 0.77 -7.44
CA THR A 130 -6.91 -0.46 -8.22
C THR A 130 -6.14 -1.48 -7.39
N PRO A 131 -6.74 -2.64 -7.07
CA PRO A 131 -6.03 -3.71 -6.38
C PRO A 131 -4.85 -4.24 -7.19
N ALA A 132 -3.72 -4.44 -6.51
CA ALA A 132 -2.53 -5.04 -7.09
C ALA A 132 -2.70 -6.56 -7.28
N ARG A 133 -2.05 -7.11 -8.31
CA ARG A 133 -1.90 -8.54 -8.55
C ARG A 133 -0.44 -8.97 -8.44
N GLN A 134 -0.20 -10.28 -8.33
CA GLN A 134 1.15 -10.86 -8.19
C GLN A 134 1.93 -10.27 -7.00
N VAL A 135 1.22 -10.02 -5.89
CA VAL A 135 1.78 -9.34 -4.72
C VAL A 135 2.67 -10.28 -3.91
N THR A 136 3.95 -9.97 -3.85
CA THR A 136 4.94 -10.68 -3.04
C THR A 136 5.42 -9.80 -1.89
N ALA A 137 5.72 -10.43 -0.77
CA ALA A 137 6.32 -9.79 0.40
C ALA A 137 7.30 -10.78 1.00
N THR A 138 8.59 -10.46 0.94
CA THR A 138 9.66 -11.34 1.37
C THR A 138 10.53 -10.67 2.43
N THR A 139 11.22 -11.51 3.20
CA THR A 139 12.21 -11.09 4.19
C THR A 139 13.35 -12.09 4.10
N GLU A 140 14.52 -11.63 3.67
CA GLU A 140 15.65 -12.48 3.32
C GLU A 140 16.96 -11.94 3.91
N TRP A 141 17.88 -12.84 4.23
CA TRP A 141 19.21 -12.45 4.70
C TRP A 141 20.17 -12.28 3.54
N ILE A 142 20.73 -11.09 3.39
CA ILE A 142 21.86 -10.79 2.50
C ILE A 142 23.07 -10.50 3.38
N GLY A 143 23.87 -11.55 3.62
CA GLY A 143 24.92 -11.52 4.64
C GLY A 143 24.32 -11.32 6.04
N ASP A 144 24.69 -10.23 6.70
CA ASP A 144 24.18 -9.83 8.01
C ASP A 144 23.05 -8.79 7.93
N GLU A 145 22.60 -8.41 6.74
CA GLU A 145 21.47 -7.49 6.56
C GLU A 145 20.18 -8.26 6.24
N LEU A 146 19.09 -7.84 6.89
CA LEU A 146 17.76 -8.39 6.65
C LEU A 146 17.07 -7.49 5.63
N GLU A 147 16.99 -7.96 4.39
CA GLU A 147 16.33 -7.26 3.29
C GLU A 147 14.83 -7.58 3.30
N ILE A 148 14.02 -6.54 3.11
CA ILE A 148 12.57 -6.65 3.06
C ILE A 148 12.11 -6.11 1.71
N THR A 149 11.39 -6.92 0.96
CA THR A 149 10.90 -6.56 -0.36
C THR A 149 9.39 -6.76 -0.42
N VAL A 150 8.67 -5.74 -0.88
CA VAL A 150 7.26 -5.83 -1.25
C VAL A 150 7.16 -5.42 -2.70
N SER A 151 6.53 -6.26 -3.53
CA SER A 151 6.36 -5.99 -4.95
C SER A 151 5.00 -6.50 -5.43
N GLY A 152 4.54 -5.96 -6.54
CA GLY A 152 3.33 -6.41 -7.22
C GLY A 152 3.10 -5.59 -8.48
N VAL A 153 2.03 -5.91 -9.19
CA VAL A 153 1.66 -5.30 -10.47
C VAL A 153 0.32 -4.60 -10.29
N VAL A 154 0.27 -3.32 -10.64
CA VAL A 154 -0.97 -2.52 -10.67
C VAL A 154 -1.14 -2.02 -12.08
N GLU A 155 -2.29 -2.32 -12.68
CA GLU A 155 -2.58 -2.00 -14.07
C GLU A 155 -3.92 -1.28 -14.15
N GLU A 156 -3.90 -0.09 -14.72
CA GLU A 156 -5.11 0.55 -15.17
C GLU A 156 -5.47 0.02 -16.55
N THR A 157 -6.65 -0.61 -16.68
CA THR A 157 -7.11 -1.21 -17.94
C THR A 157 -8.58 -0.91 -18.15
N SER A 158 -9.00 -0.86 -19.41
CA SER A 158 -10.39 -0.90 -19.84
C SER A 158 -10.61 -2.20 -20.63
N GLY A 159 -11.83 -2.72 -20.54
CA GLY A 159 -12.26 -3.82 -21.40
C GLY A 159 -12.51 -3.34 -22.84
N MET A 160 -13.34 -4.07 -23.57
CA MET A 160 -13.71 -3.69 -24.93
C MET A 160 -14.43 -2.34 -24.93
N GLU A 161 -14.10 -1.50 -25.92
CA GLU A 161 -14.87 -0.29 -26.18
C GLU A 161 -16.31 -0.63 -26.61
N PRO A 162 -17.30 0.19 -26.23
CA PRO A 162 -18.66 0.04 -26.75
C PRO A 162 -18.67 0.07 -28.29
N GLY A 163 -19.13 -1.03 -28.92
CA GLY A 163 -19.19 -1.16 -30.39
C GLY A 163 -18.28 -2.23 -31.01
N TRP A 164 -17.57 -3.01 -30.20
CA TRP A 164 -16.67 -4.07 -30.69
C TRP A 164 -17.36 -5.40 -31.07
N ILE A 165 -18.68 -5.53 -30.86
CA ILE A 165 -19.44 -6.68 -31.36
C ILE A 165 -19.96 -6.33 -32.77
N PRO A 166 -19.57 -7.09 -33.82
CA PRO A 166 -20.00 -6.84 -35.20
C PRO A 166 -21.51 -6.99 -35.42
#